data_AF-A0A8T5FC40-F1
#
_entry.id   AF-A0A8T5FC40-F1
#
_cell.length_a   1.000
_cell.length_b   1.000
_cell.length_c   1.000
_cell.angle_alpha   90.00
_cell.angle_beta   90.00
_cell.angle_gamma   90.00
#
_symmetry.space_group_name_H-M   'P 1'
#
loop_
_entity.id
_entity.type
_entity.pdbx_description
1 polymer ?
#
loop_
_entity_poly.entity_id
_entity_poly.type
_entity_poly.pdbx_seq_one_letter_code
_entity_poly.pdbx_strand_id
1 'polypeptide(L)'
;MKKEFRSFNNAQEFAKSSKIKTGTQWKELGKQGKLPKDIPNRPDHVYKNKGWTTWGDFLGTGFVMTSLRQYMDFDDAKEFAQKLNFKSRIDWQKYLNSNKKPKDIPNNPDHVYKNKGWTTWGNFLGTGNMSPSDKALTWLSFIVARKFAQSLNLKNIDDWREYCISGNKPDNIPSSPGRSYKNKGWEDWGDFLGTGYVATFNRNYESFEEAKKIIHNFKIKNIQEWRIFVKSKDKPDNIPANPPEVYNDQWASWGDWFGTERVANQNKEFLSFKKVQEFAQKLNFKNREEWEEYSKSGDKPDNIPANPGLAYKNNGWKGWGDFLGTGRVANQTLAKNYLPLEKAEIEARELAKKYNLRTQEDWLKALREGKIPKHLPRNPWQVYPKRKKK
;
A
#
# COMPACT_ATOMS: atom_id res chain seq x y z
N MET A 1 -61.19 47.51 53.04
CA MET A 1 -60.98 48.55 52.02
C MET A 1 -60.39 47.91 50.76
N LYS A 2 -61.04 48.04 49.60
CA LYS A 2 -60.41 47.68 48.32
C LYS A 2 -59.26 48.68 48.08
N LYS A 3 -58.05 48.18 47.82
CA LYS A 3 -56.93 49.05 47.43
C LYS A 3 -57.27 49.71 46.10
N GLU A 4 -57.26 51.04 46.07
CA GLU A 4 -57.46 51.81 44.85
C GLU A 4 -56.09 52.03 44.20
N PHE A 5 -55.94 51.61 42.94
CA PHE A 5 -54.71 51.71 42.17
C PHE A 5 -54.87 52.76 41.08
N ARG A 6 -53.81 53.50 40.77
CA ARG A 6 -53.83 54.53 39.71
C ARG A 6 -54.11 53.93 38.32
N SER A 7 -54.40 54.78 37.34
CA SER A 7 -54.62 54.34 35.95
C SER A 7 -53.40 53.62 35.36
N PHE A 8 -53.62 52.75 34.37
CA PHE A 8 -52.55 52.01 33.71
C PHE A 8 -51.46 52.94 33.14
N ASN A 9 -51.85 54.01 32.44
CA ASN A 9 -50.91 54.97 31.84
C ASN A 9 -50.03 55.63 32.92
N ASN A 10 -50.61 56.10 34.03
CA ASN A 10 -49.86 56.74 35.11
C ASN A 10 -48.97 55.74 35.87
N ALA A 11 -49.39 54.47 35.97
CA ALA A 11 -48.56 53.42 36.54
C ALA A 11 -47.41 53.03 35.61
N GLN A 12 -47.64 53.03 34.30
CA GLN A 12 -46.64 52.74 33.27
C GLN A 12 -45.59 53.85 33.18
N GLU A 13 -45.98 55.12 33.24
CA GLU A 13 -45.03 56.25 33.28
C GLU A 13 -44.11 56.18 34.50
N PHE A 14 -44.66 55.87 35.68
CA PHE A 14 -43.87 55.62 36.88
C PHE A 14 -42.93 54.40 36.70
N ALA A 15 -43.43 53.34 36.08
CA ALA A 15 -42.65 52.14 35.84
C ALA A 15 -41.48 52.37 34.87
N LYS A 16 -41.68 53.21 33.85
CA LYS A 16 -40.65 53.62 32.88
C LYS A 16 -39.59 54.54 33.52
N SER A 17 -39.98 55.40 34.47
CA SER A 17 -39.05 56.31 35.15
C SER A 17 -38.27 55.66 36.29
N SER A 18 -38.72 54.52 36.83
CA SER A 18 -38.11 53.87 37.99
C SER A 18 -36.80 53.10 37.71
N LYS A 19 -36.38 53.03 36.44
CA LYS A 19 -35.17 52.28 35.97
C LYS A 19 -35.18 50.78 36.31
N ILE A 20 -36.34 50.21 36.68
CA ILE A 20 -36.50 48.78 36.96
C ILE A 20 -36.54 48.02 35.63
N LYS A 21 -35.70 46.99 35.48
CA LYS A 21 -35.53 46.29 34.19
C LYS A 21 -36.30 44.99 34.07
N THR A 22 -36.77 44.42 35.18
CA THR A 22 -37.42 43.10 35.16
C THR A 22 -38.67 43.06 36.03
N GLY A 23 -39.65 42.26 35.62
CA GLY A 23 -40.86 42.01 36.43
C GLY A 23 -40.55 41.35 37.77
N THR A 24 -39.47 40.58 37.88
CA THR A 24 -39.00 39.99 39.15
C THR A 24 -38.56 41.07 40.13
N GLN A 25 -37.72 42.02 39.70
CA GLN A 25 -37.32 43.16 40.52
C GLN A 25 -38.53 44.00 40.95
N TRP A 26 -39.49 44.22 40.04
CA TRP A 26 -40.73 44.93 40.35
C TRP A 26 -41.55 44.24 41.45
N LYS A 27 -41.80 42.94 41.28
CA LYS A 27 -42.55 42.12 42.23
C LYS A 27 -41.87 42.10 43.60
N GLU A 28 -40.54 42.05 43.63
CA GLU A 28 -39.75 42.03 44.87
C GLU A 28 -39.83 43.37 45.62
N LEU A 29 -39.66 44.50 44.93
CA LEU A 29 -39.85 45.83 45.53
C LEU A 29 -41.28 46.02 46.07
N GLY A 30 -42.27 45.48 45.35
CA GLY A 30 -43.66 45.50 45.79
C GLY A 30 -43.96 44.59 46.99
N LYS A 31 -43.24 43.49 47.16
CA LYS A 31 -43.31 42.66 48.39
C LYS A 31 -42.68 43.38 49.58
N GLN A 32 -41.58 44.09 49.35
CA GLN A 32 -40.86 44.87 50.37
C GLN A 32 -41.57 46.19 50.75
N GLY A 33 -42.73 46.50 50.15
CA GLY A 33 -43.46 47.74 50.42
C GLY A 33 -42.78 49.00 49.88
N LYS A 34 -41.80 48.85 48.97
CA LYS A 34 -41.04 49.97 48.37
C LYS A 34 -41.71 50.60 47.15
N LEU A 35 -42.82 50.04 46.68
CA LEU A 35 -43.66 50.67 45.66
C LEU A 35 -44.64 51.65 46.32
N PRO A 36 -45.00 52.77 45.65
CA PRO A 36 -46.08 53.65 46.11
C PRO A 36 -47.36 52.86 46.41
N LYS A 37 -48.11 53.27 47.44
CA LYS A 37 -49.29 52.53 47.94
C LYS A 37 -50.37 52.30 46.87
N ASP A 38 -50.41 53.17 45.87
CA ASP A 38 -51.34 53.18 44.74
C ASP A 38 -50.76 52.52 43.46
N ILE A 39 -49.59 51.88 43.56
CA ILE A 39 -48.97 51.07 42.50
C ILE A 39 -49.07 49.58 42.87
N PRO A 40 -49.68 48.74 42.01
CA PRO A 40 -49.78 47.31 42.30
C PRO A 40 -48.43 46.60 42.11
N ASN A 41 -48.13 45.66 42.99
CA ASN A 41 -46.98 44.75 42.85
C ASN A 41 -47.21 43.65 41.79
N ARG A 42 -48.46 43.41 41.39
CA ARG A 42 -48.90 42.54 40.28
C ARG A 42 -49.68 43.34 39.23
N PRO A 43 -49.03 44.26 38.51
CA PRO A 43 -49.69 45.07 37.49
C PRO A 43 -50.21 44.24 36.31
N ASP A 44 -49.61 43.07 36.05
CA ASP A 44 -50.07 42.05 35.10
C ASP A 44 -51.49 41.54 35.39
N HIS A 45 -51.87 41.47 36.67
CA HIS A 45 -53.23 41.08 37.06
C HIS A 45 -54.18 42.28 37.12
N VAL A 46 -53.72 43.40 37.69
CA VAL A 46 -54.57 44.58 37.93
C VAL A 46 -54.95 45.28 36.63
N TYR A 47 -54.04 45.30 35.65
CA TYR A 47 -54.25 46.00 34.38
C TYR A 47 -54.52 45.06 33.20
N LYS A 48 -54.79 43.77 33.44
CA LYS A 48 -54.97 42.73 32.41
C LYS A 48 -55.88 43.16 31.24
N ASN A 49 -57.00 43.84 31.54
CA ASN A 49 -57.96 44.34 30.54
C ASN A 49 -57.99 45.88 30.50
N LYS A 50 -56.95 46.54 30.99
CA LYS A 50 -56.84 48.00 31.11
C LYS A 50 -55.58 48.55 30.40
N GLY A 51 -55.13 47.85 29.35
CA GLY A 51 -53.96 48.25 28.55
C GLY A 51 -52.69 47.44 28.80
N TRP A 52 -52.68 46.48 29.73
CA TRP A 52 -51.51 45.62 29.92
C TRP A 52 -51.22 44.75 28.71
N THR A 53 -49.98 44.78 28.22
CA THR A 53 -49.50 43.87 27.18
C THR A 53 -48.42 42.92 27.72
N THR A 54 -47.26 43.45 28.10
CA THR A 54 -46.12 42.70 28.59
C THR A 54 -45.35 43.48 29.65
N TRP A 55 -44.52 42.77 30.41
CA TRP A 55 -43.57 43.41 31.32
C TRP A 55 -42.59 44.36 30.62
N GLY A 56 -42.19 44.05 29.39
CA GLY A 56 -41.26 44.90 28.64
C GLY A 56 -41.89 46.21 28.17
N ASP A 57 -43.18 46.19 27.81
CA ASP A 57 -43.96 47.39 27.52
C ASP A 57 -44.23 48.21 28.79
N PHE A 58 -44.63 47.55 29.88
CA PHE A 58 -44.92 48.22 31.14
C PHE A 58 -43.69 48.90 31.76
N LEU A 59 -42.52 48.24 31.74
CA LEU A 59 -41.27 48.78 32.28
C LEU A 59 -40.47 49.63 31.27
N GLY A 60 -40.91 49.72 30.02
CA GLY A 60 -40.20 50.43 28.95
C GLY A 60 -38.87 49.81 28.54
N THR A 61 -38.65 48.51 28.79
CA THR A 61 -37.40 47.81 28.44
C THR A 61 -37.40 47.25 27.02
N GLY A 62 -38.55 47.26 26.33
CA GLY A 62 -38.69 46.68 25.00
C GLY A 62 -38.53 45.16 24.95
N PHE A 63 -38.48 44.49 26.11
CA PHE A 63 -38.35 43.04 26.20
C PHE A 63 -39.65 42.33 25.76
N VAL A 64 -39.58 41.55 24.68
CA VAL A 64 -40.67 40.68 24.23
C VAL A 64 -40.36 39.24 24.62
N MET A 65 -41.31 38.60 25.32
CA MET A 65 -41.25 37.19 25.70
C MET A 65 -41.09 36.32 24.44
N THR A 66 -40.26 35.28 24.50
CA THR A 66 -39.93 34.43 23.35
C THR A 66 -41.16 33.87 22.64
N SER A 67 -42.21 33.51 23.39
CA SER A 67 -43.48 32.97 22.86
C SER A 67 -44.33 33.99 22.10
N LEU A 68 -44.07 35.29 22.26
CA LEU A 68 -44.79 36.38 21.61
C LEU A 68 -43.98 37.01 20.46
N ARG A 69 -42.77 36.50 20.17
CA ARG A 69 -41.94 37.02 19.08
C ARG A 69 -42.48 36.52 17.75
N GLN A 70 -42.85 37.45 16.88
CA GLN A 70 -43.14 37.19 15.48
C GLN A 70 -41.87 37.47 14.68
N TYR A 71 -41.32 36.44 14.04
CA TYR A 71 -40.15 36.54 13.16
C TYR A 71 -40.59 36.59 11.71
N MET A 72 -39.85 37.31 10.88
CA MET A 72 -40.08 37.29 9.43
C MET A 72 -39.88 35.88 8.86
N ASP A 73 -40.49 35.62 7.71
CA ASP A 73 -40.37 34.34 7.03
C ASP A 73 -38.95 34.07 6.54
N PHE A 74 -38.65 32.80 6.27
CA PHE A 74 -37.30 32.37 5.98
C PHE A 74 -36.71 33.02 4.74
N ASP A 75 -37.50 33.15 3.67
CA ASP A 75 -37.02 33.71 2.40
C ASP A 75 -36.68 35.20 2.54
N ASP A 76 -37.52 35.97 3.26
CA ASP A 76 -37.25 37.38 3.57
C ASP A 76 -36.00 37.53 4.46
N ALA A 77 -35.88 36.67 5.50
CA ALA A 77 -34.72 36.67 6.38
C ALA A 77 -33.43 36.32 5.64
N LYS A 78 -33.51 35.39 4.69
CA LYS A 78 -32.41 34.98 3.83
C LYS A 78 -32.01 36.10 2.87
N GLU A 79 -32.96 36.73 2.18
CA GLU A 79 -32.68 37.86 1.29
C GLU A 79 -32.04 39.02 2.06
N PHE A 80 -32.57 39.33 3.25
CA PHE A 80 -31.99 40.30 4.16
C PHE A 80 -30.55 39.96 4.55
N ALA A 81 -30.29 38.71 4.96
CA ALA A 81 -28.96 38.27 5.35
C ALA A 81 -27.95 38.33 4.20
N GLN A 82 -28.38 38.01 2.99
CA GLN A 82 -27.55 38.07 1.78
C GLN A 82 -27.22 39.50 1.37
N LYS A 83 -28.15 40.46 1.51
CA LYS A 83 -27.90 41.88 1.27
C LYS A 83 -26.81 42.46 2.16
N LEU A 84 -26.64 41.93 3.38
CA LEU A 84 -25.59 42.35 4.30
C LEU A 84 -24.19 41.78 3.94
N ASN A 85 -24.12 40.81 3.02
CA ASN A 85 -22.89 40.26 2.45
C ASN A 85 -21.85 39.76 3.47
N PHE A 86 -22.32 39.24 4.62
CA PHE A 86 -21.46 38.64 5.63
C PHE A 86 -20.84 37.33 5.15
N LYS A 87 -19.56 37.10 5.43
CA LYS A 87 -18.83 35.92 4.95
C LYS A 87 -18.86 34.74 5.91
N SER A 88 -19.27 34.96 7.16
CA SER A 88 -19.26 33.92 8.19
C SER A 88 -20.38 34.08 9.22
N ARG A 89 -20.67 32.98 9.94
CA ARG A 89 -21.53 32.99 11.14
C ARG A 89 -21.02 33.97 12.21
N ILE A 90 -19.70 34.14 12.30
CA ILE A 90 -19.07 35.06 13.27
C ILE A 90 -19.46 36.51 12.95
N ASP A 91 -19.43 36.89 11.67
CA ASP A 91 -19.80 38.23 11.23
C ASP A 91 -21.29 38.49 11.44
N TRP A 92 -22.14 37.49 11.15
CA TRP A 92 -23.56 37.53 11.49
C TRP A 92 -23.78 37.73 12.99
N GLN A 93 -23.08 36.97 13.85
CA GLN A 93 -23.22 37.08 15.29
C GLN A 93 -22.77 38.45 15.83
N LYS A 94 -21.68 39.01 15.29
CA LYS A 94 -21.22 40.37 15.63
C LYS A 94 -22.29 41.41 15.28
N TYR A 95 -22.93 41.27 14.13
CA TYR A 95 -24.04 42.13 13.72
C TYR A 95 -25.24 42.01 14.67
N LEU A 96 -25.64 40.80 15.07
CA LEU A 96 -26.73 40.58 16.02
C LEU A 96 -26.47 41.17 17.41
N ASN A 97 -25.19 41.24 17.82
CA ASN A 97 -24.78 41.85 19.08
C ASN A 97 -24.69 43.39 19.01
N SER A 98 -24.92 43.99 17.84
CA SER A 98 -25.00 45.43 17.68
C SER A 98 -26.43 45.95 17.90
N ASN A 99 -26.59 47.22 18.27
CA ASN A 99 -27.92 47.86 18.38
C ASN A 99 -28.64 48.07 17.02
N LYS A 100 -28.12 47.52 15.92
CA LYS A 100 -28.64 47.71 14.55
C LYS A 100 -29.54 46.57 14.06
N LYS A 101 -29.86 45.62 14.93
CA LYS A 101 -30.62 44.41 14.59
C LYS A 101 -32.14 44.68 14.54
N PRO A 102 -32.84 44.31 13.45
CA PRO A 102 -34.30 44.29 13.40
C PRO A 102 -34.92 43.37 14.46
N LYS A 103 -36.08 43.76 15.01
CA LYS A 103 -36.76 43.02 16.09
C LYS A 103 -37.35 41.67 15.63
N ASP A 104 -37.61 41.55 14.35
CA ASP A 104 -38.22 40.42 13.62
C ASP A 104 -37.19 39.44 13.04
N ILE A 105 -35.89 39.68 13.19
CA ILE A 105 -34.83 38.71 12.87
C ILE A 105 -34.53 37.85 14.12
N PRO A 106 -34.49 36.51 14.03
CA PRO A 106 -34.13 35.67 15.16
C PRO A 106 -32.63 35.76 15.51
N ASN A 107 -32.27 35.47 16.77
CA ASN A 107 -30.85 35.38 17.17
C ASN A 107 -30.18 34.12 16.59
N ASN A 108 -30.94 33.02 16.55
CA ASN A 108 -30.49 31.72 16.06
C ASN A 108 -31.41 31.31 14.88
N PRO A 109 -31.16 31.85 13.67
CA PRO A 109 -32.01 31.58 12.51
C PRO A 109 -31.98 30.09 12.12
N ASP A 110 -30.88 29.39 12.36
CA ASP A 110 -30.73 27.95 12.17
C ASP A 110 -31.73 27.11 12.97
N HIS A 111 -32.03 27.53 14.20
CA HIS A 111 -33.04 26.87 15.03
C HIS A 111 -34.47 27.27 14.65
N VAL A 112 -34.70 28.56 14.40
CA VAL A 112 -36.04 29.09 14.11
C VAL A 112 -36.56 28.63 12.75
N TYR A 113 -35.66 28.57 11.75
CA TYR A 113 -36.00 28.20 10.38
C TYR A 113 -35.68 26.73 10.05
N LYS A 114 -35.29 25.91 11.03
CA LYS A 114 -34.87 24.50 10.84
C LYS A 114 -35.81 23.69 9.94
N ASN A 115 -37.13 23.89 10.08
CA ASN A 115 -38.16 23.21 9.30
C ASN A 115 -38.91 24.18 8.36
N LYS A 116 -38.34 25.35 8.09
CA LYS A 116 -38.93 26.42 7.29
C LYS A 116 -38.03 26.81 6.11
N GLY A 117 -37.23 25.87 5.59
CA GLY A 117 -36.33 26.11 4.45
C GLY A 117 -34.85 26.30 4.81
N TRP A 118 -34.49 26.33 6.10
CA TRP A 118 -33.09 26.34 6.49
C TRP A 118 -32.38 25.05 6.05
N THR A 119 -31.24 25.21 5.40
CA THR A 119 -30.35 24.09 5.08
C THR A 119 -29.00 24.27 5.75
N THR A 120 -28.28 25.35 5.43
CA THR A 120 -26.94 25.62 5.94
C THR A 120 -26.72 27.12 6.13
N TRP A 121 -25.70 27.48 6.92
CA TRP A 121 -25.22 28.86 7.01
C TRP A 121 -24.76 29.40 5.65
N GLY A 122 -24.17 28.55 4.80
CA GLY A 122 -23.75 28.93 3.45
C GLY A 122 -24.92 29.33 2.55
N ASN A 123 -26.04 28.61 2.62
CA ASN A 123 -27.28 28.95 1.91
C ASN A 123 -27.91 30.24 2.45
N PHE A 124 -27.99 30.37 3.78
CA PHE A 124 -28.61 31.52 4.42
C PHE A 124 -27.83 32.82 4.19
N LEU A 125 -26.50 32.79 4.28
CA LEU A 125 -25.64 33.97 4.08
C LEU A 125 -25.26 34.22 2.61
N GLY A 126 -25.58 33.29 1.70
CA GLY A 126 -25.23 33.40 0.27
C GLY A 126 -23.73 33.27 -0.01
N THR A 127 -22.97 32.61 0.88
CA THR A 127 -21.50 32.50 0.75
C THR A 127 -21.06 31.25 -0.01
N GLY A 128 -21.95 30.26 -0.17
CA GLY A 128 -21.60 28.93 -0.70
C GLY A 128 -20.69 28.11 0.23
N ASN A 129 -20.25 28.66 1.36
CA ASN A 129 -19.38 27.97 2.32
C ASN A 129 -20.17 26.93 3.11
N MET A 130 -19.89 25.66 2.85
CA MET A 130 -20.47 24.52 3.59
C MET A 130 -19.46 23.97 4.60
N SER A 131 -19.92 23.73 5.83
CA SER A 131 -19.12 23.00 6.81
C SER A 131 -18.89 21.55 6.34
N PRO A 132 -17.87 20.83 6.85
CA PRO A 132 -17.67 19.42 6.50
C PRO A 132 -18.90 18.54 6.77
N SER A 133 -19.66 18.84 7.83
CA SER A 133 -20.93 18.17 8.13
C SER A 133 -22.03 18.48 7.13
N ASP A 134 -22.12 19.72 6.66
CA ASP A 134 -23.10 20.12 5.65
C ASP A 134 -22.78 19.50 4.29
N LYS A 135 -21.50 19.47 3.90
CA LYS A 135 -21.05 18.76 2.67
C LYS A 135 -21.36 17.27 2.73
N ALA A 136 -21.32 16.66 3.92
CA ALA A 136 -21.64 15.26 4.08
C ALA A 136 -23.12 14.94 3.81
N LEU A 137 -24.02 15.91 3.96
CA LEU A 137 -25.45 15.78 3.66
C LEU A 137 -25.74 15.90 2.16
N THR A 138 -24.81 16.43 1.36
CA THR A 138 -24.99 16.62 -0.09
C THR A 138 -24.35 15.52 -0.91
N TRP A 139 -23.55 14.62 -0.31
CA TRP A 139 -22.93 13.52 -1.04
C TRP A 139 -23.95 12.55 -1.61
N LEU A 140 -23.70 12.11 -2.84
CA LEU A 140 -24.46 11.02 -3.43
C LEU A 140 -24.36 9.75 -2.58
N SER A 141 -25.32 8.84 -2.72
CA SER A 141 -25.21 7.52 -2.08
C SER A 141 -23.98 6.79 -2.62
N PHE A 142 -23.41 5.91 -1.81
CA PHE A 142 -22.22 5.14 -2.18
C PHE A 142 -22.40 4.42 -3.53
N ILE A 143 -23.55 3.77 -3.75
CA ILE A 143 -23.85 3.02 -4.97
C ILE A 143 -23.77 3.92 -6.22
N VAL A 144 -24.32 5.14 -6.13
CA VAL A 144 -24.32 6.08 -7.26
C VAL A 144 -22.93 6.66 -7.47
N ALA A 145 -22.25 7.06 -6.39
CA ALA A 145 -20.88 7.57 -6.46
C ALA A 145 -19.88 6.54 -7.02
N ARG A 146 -20.04 5.26 -6.65
CA ARG A 146 -19.23 4.14 -7.17
C ARG A 146 -19.45 3.96 -8.67
N LYS A 147 -20.71 3.89 -9.13
CA LYS A 147 -21.02 3.79 -10.57
C LYS A 147 -20.39 4.93 -11.38
N PHE A 148 -20.46 6.15 -10.83
CA PHE A 148 -19.80 7.31 -11.44
C PHE A 148 -18.28 7.13 -11.49
N ALA A 149 -17.63 6.78 -10.39
CA ALA A 149 -16.19 6.60 -10.34
C ALA A 149 -15.70 5.49 -11.31
N GLN A 150 -16.43 4.38 -11.39
CA GLN A 150 -16.16 3.28 -12.33
C GLN A 150 -16.29 3.72 -13.80
N SER A 151 -17.22 4.63 -14.13
CA SER A 151 -17.40 5.14 -15.50
C SER A 151 -16.20 5.95 -16.01
N LEU A 152 -15.34 6.42 -15.11
CA LEU A 152 -14.15 7.20 -15.45
C LEU A 152 -12.96 6.31 -15.87
N ASN A 153 -13.02 4.99 -15.65
CA ASN A 153 -11.96 4.03 -15.96
C ASN A 153 -10.57 4.40 -15.39
N LEU A 154 -10.55 5.00 -14.20
CA LEU A 154 -9.33 5.38 -13.49
C LEU A 154 -8.66 4.13 -12.90
N LYS A 155 -7.33 4.03 -12.95
CA LYS A 155 -6.61 2.79 -12.63
C LYS A 155 -6.24 2.66 -11.17
N ASN A 156 -6.10 3.77 -10.46
CA ASN A 156 -5.55 3.78 -9.11
C ASN A 156 -5.98 5.04 -8.33
N ILE A 157 -5.55 5.11 -7.07
CA ILE A 157 -5.85 6.23 -6.16
C ILE A 157 -5.26 7.56 -6.63
N ASP A 158 -4.11 7.56 -7.31
CA ASP A 158 -3.45 8.78 -7.77
C ASP A 158 -4.18 9.36 -8.98
N ASP A 159 -4.64 8.52 -9.92
CA ASP A 159 -5.54 8.95 -11.01
C ASP A 159 -6.82 9.62 -10.45
N TRP A 160 -7.39 9.06 -9.38
CA TRP A 160 -8.55 9.67 -8.71
C TRP A 160 -8.22 11.02 -8.07
N ARG A 161 -7.04 11.15 -7.44
CA ARG A 161 -6.60 12.41 -6.84
C ARG A 161 -6.38 13.48 -7.91
N GLU A 162 -5.73 13.14 -9.01
CA GLU A 162 -5.56 14.05 -10.15
C GLU A 162 -6.91 14.49 -10.71
N TYR A 163 -7.84 13.55 -10.91
CA TYR A 163 -9.20 13.88 -11.32
C TYR A 163 -9.89 14.86 -10.35
N CYS A 164 -9.75 14.66 -9.04
CA CYS A 164 -10.28 15.57 -8.02
C CYS A 164 -9.69 16.99 -8.11
N ILE A 165 -8.40 17.10 -8.44
CA ILE A 165 -7.68 18.38 -8.54
C ILE A 165 -8.01 19.11 -9.85
N SER A 166 -8.32 18.37 -10.92
CA SER A 166 -8.60 18.91 -12.25
C SER A 166 -9.80 19.88 -12.32
N GLY A 167 -10.63 19.94 -11.28
CA GLY A 167 -11.86 20.74 -11.25
C GLY A 167 -13.06 20.08 -11.92
N ASN A 168 -12.87 18.92 -12.57
CA ASN A 168 -13.95 18.20 -13.27
C ASN A 168 -14.84 17.36 -12.33
N LYS A 169 -14.43 17.16 -11.08
CA LYS A 169 -15.15 16.33 -10.11
C LYS A 169 -16.42 17.03 -9.62
N PRO A 170 -17.61 16.41 -9.72
CA PRO A 170 -18.85 16.96 -9.16
C PRO A 170 -18.74 17.30 -7.67
N ASP A 171 -19.44 18.34 -7.23
CA ASP A 171 -19.42 18.81 -5.83
C ASP A 171 -20.02 17.81 -4.84
N ASN A 172 -20.96 16.99 -5.31
CA ASN A 172 -21.62 15.93 -4.54
C ASN A 172 -20.85 14.60 -4.52
N ILE A 173 -19.63 14.58 -5.06
CA ILE A 173 -18.71 13.44 -4.96
C ILE A 173 -17.54 13.81 -4.03
N PRO A 174 -17.30 13.05 -2.96
CA PRO A 174 -16.19 13.32 -2.06
C PRO A 174 -14.85 12.98 -2.70
N SER A 175 -13.81 13.78 -2.42
CA SER A 175 -12.43 13.48 -2.82
C SER A 175 -11.81 12.32 -2.01
N SER A 176 -12.32 12.07 -0.80
CA SER A 176 -11.89 10.97 0.08
C SER A 176 -13.05 10.00 0.34
N PRO A 177 -13.45 9.20 -0.66
CA PRO A 177 -14.64 8.35 -0.57
C PRO A 177 -14.54 7.32 0.57
N GLY A 178 -13.36 6.77 0.87
CA GLY A 178 -13.19 5.85 2.02
C GLY A 178 -13.49 6.45 3.39
N ARG A 179 -13.34 7.77 3.54
CA ARG A 179 -13.76 8.47 4.76
C ARG A 179 -15.25 8.78 4.73
N SER A 180 -15.75 9.26 3.60
CA SER A 180 -17.13 9.70 3.42
C SER A 180 -18.16 8.57 3.43
N TYR A 181 -17.76 7.40 2.92
CA TYR A 181 -18.58 6.20 2.80
C TYR A 181 -18.17 5.10 3.77
N LYS A 182 -17.37 5.43 4.79
CA LYS A 182 -17.09 4.51 5.90
C LYS A 182 -18.41 4.00 6.49
N ASN A 183 -18.56 2.67 6.57
CA ASN A 183 -19.79 1.98 7.01
C ASN A 183 -21.03 2.25 6.14
N LYS A 184 -20.87 2.76 4.92
CA LYS A 184 -21.94 3.00 3.94
C LYS A 184 -21.74 2.22 2.64
N GLY A 185 -21.00 1.10 2.71
CA GLY A 185 -20.71 0.22 1.58
C GLY A 185 -19.28 0.36 1.02
N TRP A 186 -18.46 1.27 1.54
CA TRP A 186 -17.05 1.31 1.16
C TRP A 186 -16.31 0.04 1.59
N GLU A 187 -15.68 -0.63 0.64
CA GLU A 187 -14.78 -1.76 0.88
C GLU A 187 -13.33 -1.28 0.70
N ASP A 188 -12.93 -1.01 -0.54
CA ASP A 188 -11.62 -0.50 -0.89
C ASP A 188 -11.62 0.29 -2.22
N TRP A 189 -10.43 0.71 -2.66
CA TRP A 189 -10.26 1.40 -3.93
C TRP A 189 -10.51 0.51 -5.15
N GLY A 190 -10.31 -0.80 -5.04
CA GLY A 190 -10.56 -1.76 -6.10
C GLY A 190 -12.04 -1.85 -6.43
N ASP A 191 -12.91 -1.95 -5.42
CA ASP A 191 -14.36 -1.89 -5.59
C ASP A 191 -14.80 -0.52 -6.12
N PHE A 192 -14.34 0.56 -5.47
CA PHE A 192 -14.82 1.91 -5.79
C PHE A 192 -14.47 2.35 -7.22
N LEU A 193 -13.27 2.00 -7.71
CA LEU A 193 -12.85 2.33 -9.08
C LEU A 193 -13.18 1.22 -10.09
N GLY A 194 -13.61 0.05 -9.63
CA GLY A 194 -13.94 -1.10 -10.49
C GLY A 194 -12.71 -1.79 -11.10
N THR A 195 -11.55 -1.67 -10.46
CA THR A 195 -10.30 -2.28 -10.95
C THR A 195 -10.09 -3.69 -10.42
N GLY A 196 -10.84 -4.10 -9.39
CA GLY A 196 -10.65 -5.38 -8.70
C GLY A 196 -9.34 -5.46 -7.90
N TYR A 197 -8.60 -4.36 -7.77
CA TYR A 197 -7.33 -4.32 -7.05
C TYR A 197 -7.55 -4.40 -5.53
N VAL A 198 -7.11 -5.50 -4.91
CA VAL A 198 -7.08 -5.64 -3.45
C VAL A 198 -5.70 -5.28 -2.90
N ALA A 199 -5.67 -4.39 -1.91
CA ALA A 199 -4.44 -3.97 -1.23
C ALA A 199 -3.73 -5.18 -0.58
N THR A 200 -2.39 -5.19 -0.62
CA THR A 200 -1.59 -6.35 -0.19
C THR A 200 -1.91 -6.86 1.22
N PHE A 201 -2.14 -5.96 2.17
CA PHE A 201 -2.47 -6.28 3.57
C PHE A 201 -3.90 -6.79 3.79
N ASN A 202 -4.79 -6.64 2.80
CA ASN A 202 -6.18 -7.14 2.83
C ASN A 202 -6.35 -8.44 2.04
N ARG A 203 -5.29 -8.97 1.41
CA ARG A 203 -5.38 -10.20 0.62
C ARG A 203 -5.45 -11.40 1.56
N ASN A 204 -6.52 -12.18 1.41
CA ASN A 204 -6.67 -13.47 2.07
C ASN A 204 -6.15 -14.56 1.15
N TYR A 205 -5.01 -15.15 1.50
CA TYR A 205 -4.42 -16.24 0.74
C TYR A 205 -4.86 -17.60 1.28
N GLU A 206 -4.92 -18.60 0.40
CA GLU A 206 -5.11 -20.00 0.79
C GLU A 206 -3.99 -20.49 1.69
N SER A 207 -4.28 -21.52 2.49
CA SER A 207 -3.24 -22.25 3.23
C SER A 207 -2.21 -22.84 2.26
N PHE A 208 -0.97 -23.04 2.72
CA PHE A 208 0.12 -23.56 1.88
C PHE A 208 -0.24 -24.86 1.14
N GLU A 209 -0.87 -25.81 1.83
CA GLU A 209 -1.24 -27.11 1.24
C GLU A 209 -2.36 -27.01 0.21
N GLU A 210 -3.40 -26.21 0.47
CA GLU A 210 -4.48 -25.98 -0.50
C GLU A 210 -3.97 -25.20 -1.73
N ALA A 211 -3.10 -24.22 -1.49
CA ALA A 211 -2.48 -23.47 -2.56
C ALA A 211 -1.61 -24.36 -3.47
N LYS A 212 -0.83 -25.29 -2.91
CA LYS A 212 -0.08 -26.30 -3.69
C LYS A 212 -1.01 -27.17 -4.54
N LYS A 213 -2.11 -27.68 -3.97
CA LYS A 213 -3.09 -28.48 -4.73
C LYS A 213 -3.64 -27.73 -5.93
N ILE A 214 -3.96 -26.44 -5.76
CA ILE A 214 -4.39 -25.57 -6.86
C ILE A 214 -3.29 -25.45 -7.91
N ILE A 215 -2.05 -25.15 -7.51
CA ILE A 215 -0.93 -24.95 -8.43
C ILE A 215 -0.55 -26.23 -9.19
N HIS A 216 -0.64 -27.39 -8.57
CA HIS A 216 -0.35 -28.67 -9.21
C HIS A 216 -1.28 -28.95 -10.41
N ASN A 217 -2.53 -28.46 -10.37
CA ASN A 217 -3.47 -28.60 -11.49
C ASN A 217 -3.02 -27.86 -12.75
N PHE A 218 -2.25 -26.77 -12.61
CA PHE A 218 -1.72 -25.99 -13.72
C PHE A 218 -0.44 -26.57 -14.33
N LYS A 219 0.15 -27.62 -13.72
CA LYS A 219 1.33 -28.34 -14.22
C LYS A 219 2.53 -27.43 -14.54
N ILE A 220 2.70 -26.37 -13.75
CA ILE A 220 3.82 -25.40 -13.86
C ILE A 220 5.12 -26.11 -13.49
N LYS A 221 6.15 -26.04 -14.35
CA LYS A 221 7.38 -26.84 -14.19
C LYS A 221 8.58 -26.08 -13.64
N ASN A 222 8.53 -24.74 -13.69
CA ASN A 222 9.67 -23.89 -13.35
C ASN A 222 9.24 -22.43 -13.09
N ILE A 223 10.20 -21.64 -12.59
CA ILE A 223 10.00 -20.23 -12.23
C ILE A 223 9.62 -19.36 -13.44
N GLN A 224 10.06 -19.69 -14.66
CA GLN A 224 9.70 -18.91 -15.85
C GLN A 224 8.21 -19.07 -16.18
N GLU A 225 7.72 -20.31 -16.17
CA GLU A 225 6.30 -20.62 -16.33
C GLU A 225 5.46 -19.98 -15.20
N TRP A 226 5.95 -20.02 -13.95
CA TRP A 226 5.29 -19.34 -12.82
C TRP A 226 5.14 -17.83 -13.06
N ARG A 227 6.18 -17.15 -13.55
CA ARG A 227 6.13 -15.71 -13.83
C ARG A 227 5.13 -15.34 -14.92
N ILE A 228 4.92 -16.23 -15.89
CA ILE A 228 3.90 -16.07 -16.94
C ILE A 228 2.52 -16.30 -16.33
N PHE A 229 2.33 -17.40 -15.61
CA PHE A 229 1.08 -17.73 -14.93
C PHE A 229 0.61 -16.61 -13.99
N VAL A 230 1.52 -16.04 -13.17
CA VAL A 230 1.19 -14.97 -12.22
C VAL A 230 0.64 -13.70 -12.90
N LYS A 231 0.98 -13.47 -14.17
CA LYS A 231 0.50 -12.32 -14.95
C LYS A 231 -0.76 -12.63 -15.76
N SER A 232 -1.15 -13.90 -15.83
CA SER A 232 -2.32 -14.34 -16.58
C SER A 232 -3.60 -14.08 -15.80
N LYS A 233 -4.74 -14.09 -16.51
CA LYS A 233 -6.07 -14.05 -15.87
C LYS A 233 -6.45 -15.37 -15.19
N ASP A 234 -5.68 -16.42 -15.42
CA ASP A 234 -5.93 -17.75 -14.85
C ASP A 234 -5.40 -17.88 -13.42
N LYS A 235 -4.59 -16.92 -12.96
CA LYS A 235 -4.10 -16.87 -11.59
C LYS A 235 -5.26 -16.55 -10.63
N PRO A 236 -5.59 -17.44 -9.67
CA PRO A 236 -6.59 -17.11 -8.66
C PRO A 236 -6.05 -16.04 -7.68
N ASP A 237 -6.93 -15.13 -7.24
CA ASP A 237 -6.60 -14.00 -6.36
C ASP A 237 -6.12 -14.43 -4.96
N ASN A 238 -6.61 -15.58 -4.48
CA ASN A 238 -6.25 -16.21 -3.22
C ASN A 238 -4.92 -16.97 -3.26
N ILE A 239 -4.22 -17.00 -4.40
CA ILE A 239 -2.86 -17.50 -4.49
C ILE A 239 -1.89 -16.30 -4.45
N PRO A 240 -0.83 -16.31 -3.66
CA PRO A 240 0.14 -15.22 -3.68
C PRO A 240 0.99 -15.23 -4.95
N ALA A 241 1.44 -14.05 -5.39
CA ALA A 241 2.40 -13.93 -6.50
C ALA A 241 3.83 -14.32 -6.08
N ASN A 242 4.16 -14.06 -4.81
CA ASN A 242 5.42 -14.40 -4.16
C ASN A 242 5.18 -15.39 -3.00
N PRO A 243 4.93 -16.68 -3.28
CA PRO A 243 4.65 -17.66 -2.24
C PRO A 243 5.78 -17.87 -1.22
N PRO A 244 7.10 -17.76 -1.53
CA PRO A 244 8.14 -17.82 -0.50
C PRO A 244 8.01 -16.79 0.61
N GLU A 245 7.46 -15.61 0.30
CA GLU A 245 7.28 -14.54 1.28
C GLU A 245 6.05 -14.77 2.16
N VAL A 246 4.99 -15.33 1.58
CA VAL A 246 3.72 -15.59 2.28
C VAL A 246 3.77 -16.86 3.12
N TYR A 247 4.46 -17.90 2.64
CA TYR A 247 4.55 -19.21 3.29
C TYR A 247 5.95 -19.48 3.85
N ASN A 248 6.66 -18.45 4.30
CA ASN A 248 8.07 -18.52 4.70
C ASN A 248 8.40 -19.71 5.63
N ASP A 249 7.56 -20.00 6.62
CA ASP A 249 7.76 -21.05 7.62
C ASP A 249 7.53 -22.46 7.06
N GLN A 250 6.76 -22.58 5.98
CA GLN A 250 6.42 -23.85 5.32
C GLN A 250 7.18 -24.04 4.00
N TRP A 251 7.92 -23.01 3.56
CA TRP A 251 8.52 -22.96 2.25
C TRP A 251 9.80 -23.81 2.18
N ALA A 252 9.71 -24.99 1.56
CA ALA A 252 10.88 -25.81 1.31
C ALA A 252 11.64 -25.35 0.04
N SER A 253 10.96 -25.31 -1.09
CA SER A 253 11.54 -24.88 -2.37
C SER A 253 10.49 -24.67 -3.44
N TRP A 254 10.91 -24.06 -4.56
CA TRP A 254 10.10 -24.04 -5.78
C TRP A 254 9.77 -25.43 -6.33
N GLY A 255 10.64 -26.42 -6.09
CA GLY A 255 10.41 -27.80 -6.54
C GLY A 255 9.23 -28.45 -5.82
N ASP A 256 9.14 -28.25 -4.50
CA ASP A 256 8.01 -28.67 -3.66
C ASP A 256 6.73 -27.91 -4.03
N TRP A 257 6.81 -26.58 -4.15
CA TRP A 257 5.66 -25.75 -4.51
C TRP A 257 5.01 -26.12 -5.86
N PHE A 258 5.81 -26.55 -6.83
CA PHE A 258 5.33 -26.96 -8.15
C PHE A 258 5.00 -28.45 -8.24
N GLY A 259 5.32 -29.25 -7.23
CA GLY A 259 5.16 -30.71 -7.29
C GLY A 259 6.07 -31.38 -8.31
N THR A 260 7.25 -30.80 -8.57
CA THR A 260 8.22 -31.31 -9.56
C THR A 260 9.34 -32.12 -8.95
N GLU A 261 9.45 -32.14 -7.61
CA GLU A 261 10.53 -32.78 -6.83
C GLU A 261 11.95 -32.31 -7.19
N ARG A 262 12.07 -31.27 -8.02
CA ARG A 262 13.36 -30.74 -8.48
C ARG A 262 14.09 -30.04 -7.34
N VAL A 263 15.22 -30.61 -6.93
CA VAL A 263 16.14 -29.98 -5.98
C VAL A 263 17.05 -28.98 -6.70
N ALA A 264 17.13 -27.76 -6.17
CA ALA A 264 18.03 -26.73 -6.68
C ALA A 264 19.48 -27.21 -6.63
N ASN A 265 20.29 -26.87 -7.63
CA ASN A 265 21.66 -27.42 -7.76
C ASN A 265 22.54 -27.19 -6.53
N GLN A 266 22.38 -26.06 -5.84
CA GLN A 266 23.12 -25.73 -4.63
C GLN A 266 22.72 -26.56 -3.40
N ASN A 267 21.53 -27.16 -3.40
CA ASN A 267 21.00 -27.98 -2.31
C ASN A 267 21.13 -29.49 -2.60
N LYS A 268 21.77 -29.88 -3.71
CA LYS A 268 21.99 -31.29 -4.03
C LYS A 268 23.08 -31.86 -3.13
N GLU A 269 22.74 -32.87 -2.34
CA GLU A 269 23.70 -33.66 -1.58
C GLU A 269 24.29 -34.78 -2.45
N PHE A 270 25.58 -34.66 -2.77
CA PHE A 270 26.29 -35.69 -3.55
C PHE A 270 26.97 -36.71 -2.63
N LEU A 271 27.07 -37.96 -3.10
CA LEU A 271 27.87 -38.98 -2.43
C LEU A 271 29.34 -38.56 -2.31
N SER A 272 30.10 -39.22 -1.43
CA SER A 272 31.54 -38.95 -1.32
C SER A 272 32.28 -39.26 -2.64
N PHE A 273 33.37 -38.54 -2.91
CA PHE A 273 34.16 -38.72 -4.12
C PHE A 273 34.52 -40.20 -4.38
N LYS A 274 34.90 -40.95 -3.34
CA LYS A 274 35.26 -42.37 -3.45
C LYS A 274 34.10 -43.24 -3.93
N LYS A 275 32.90 -43.06 -3.38
CA LYS A 275 31.71 -43.80 -3.81
C LYS A 275 31.34 -43.48 -5.26
N VAL A 276 31.43 -42.21 -5.66
CA VAL A 276 31.13 -41.81 -7.05
C VAL A 276 32.21 -42.28 -8.01
N GLN A 277 33.48 -42.28 -7.61
CA GLN A 277 34.59 -42.84 -8.38
C GLN A 277 34.40 -44.34 -8.64
N GLU A 278 34.10 -45.13 -7.61
CA GLU A 278 33.82 -46.57 -7.74
C GLU A 278 32.63 -46.85 -8.66
N PHE A 279 31.58 -46.03 -8.55
CA PHE A 279 30.43 -46.10 -9.43
C PHE A 279 30.81 -45.82 -10.89
N ALA A 280 31.53 -44.71 -11.13
CA ALA A 280 31.96 -44.32 -12.47
C ALA A 280 32.87 -45.36 -13.14
N GLN A 281 33.78 -45.96 -12.36
CA GLN A 281 34.68 -47.02 -12.85
C GLN A 281 33.92 -48.29 -13.23
N LYS A 282 32.85 -48.66 -12.51
CA LYS A 282 32.00 -49.82 -12.87
C LYS A 282 31.30 -49.65 -14.22
N LEU A 283 31.05 -48.42 -14.65
CA LEU A 283 30.42 -48.12 -15.95
C LEU A 283 31.41 -48.24 -17.13
N ASN A 284 32.72 -48.36 -16.86
CA ASN A 284 33.77 -48.55 -17.87
C ASN A 284 33.81 -47.49 -18.99
N PHE A 285 33.41 -46.24 -18.71
CA PHE A 285 33.53 -45.15 -19.67
C PHE A 285 34.99 -44.79 -19.96
N LYS A 286 35.30 -44.53 -21.23
CA LYS A 286 36.69 -44.32 -21.70
C LYS A 286 37.13 -42.86 -21.66
N ASN A 287 36.18 -41.94 -21.59
CA ASN A 287 36.44 -40.51 -21.75
C ASN A 287 35.32 -39.67 -21.10
N ARG A 288 35.53 -38.36 -21.10
CA ARG A 288 34.62 -37.38 -20.51
C ARG A 288 33.30 -37.33 -21.27
N GLU A 289 33.34 -37.48 -22.58
CA GLU A 289 32.20 -37.35 -23.49
C GLU A 289 31.15 -38.42 -23.17
N GLU A 290 31.56 -39.66 -22.97
CA GLU A 290 30.69 -40.77 -22.57
C GLU A 290 30.02 -40.51 -21.20
N TRP A 291 30.75 -39.96 -20.23
CA TRP A 291 30.18 -39.57 -18.93
C TRP A 291 29.16 -38.41 -19.07
N GLU A 292 29.43 -37.44 -19.94
CA GLU A 292 28.52 -36.32 -20.18
C GLU A 292 27.24 -36.75 -20.90
N GLU A 293 27.33 -37.71 -21.82
CA GLU A 293 26.18 -38.31 -22.49
C GLU A 293 25.31 -39.08 -21.49
N TYR A 294 25.92 -39.95 -20.69
CA TYR A 294 25.24 -40.64 -19.59
C TYR A 294 24.59 -39.67 -18.60
N SER A 295 25.28 -38.57 -18.26
CA SER A 295 24.74 -37.55 -17.36
C SER A 295 23.50 -36.82 -17.92
N LYS A 296 23.29 -36.86 -19.24
CA LYS A 296 22.16 -36.25 -19.94
C LYS A 296 21.03 -37.25 -20.28
N SER A 297 21.30 -38.57 -20.22
CA SER A 297 20.30 -39.59 -20.62
C SER A 297 19.09 -39.66 -19.70
N GLY A 298 19.23 -39.18 -18.45
CA GLY A 298 18.22 -39.31 -17.40
C GLY A 298 18.47 -40.50 -16.47
N ASP A 299 19.40 -41.39 -16.81
CA ASP A 299 19.70 -42.59 -16.00
C ASP A 299 20.64 -42.31 -14.83
N LYS A 300 21.31 -41.14 -14.83
CA LYS A 300 22.27 -40.76 -13.79
C LYS A 300 21.55 -40.43 -12.48
N PRO A 301 21.79 -41.17 -11.38
CA PRO A 301 21.21 -40.90 -10.07
C PRO A 301 21.39 -39.44 -9.61
N ASP A 302 20.44 -38.91 -8.86
CA ASP A 302 20.44 -37.51 -8.42
C ASP A 302 21.58 -37.16 -7.46
N ASN A 303 22.01 -38.13 -6.65
CA ASN A 303 23.14 -38.01 -5.72
C ASN A 303 24.52 -38.18 -6.41
N ILE A 304 24.55 -38.27 -7.74
CA ILE A 304 25.76 -38.30 -8.55
C ILE A 304 25.87 -37.00 -9.36
N PRO A 305 26.98 -36.24 -9.22
CA PRO A 305 27.14 -34.99 -9.93
C PRO A 305 27.39 -35.23 -11.42
N ALA A 306 26.73 -34.43 -12.27
CA ALA A 306 27.03 -34.41 -13.71
C ALA A 306 28.45 -33.90 -14.00
N ASN A 307 28.95 -32.96 -13.18
CA ASN A 307 30.31 -32.45 -13.26
C ASN A 307 31.10 -32.77 -11.97
N PRO A 308 31.66 -33.99 -11.87
CA PRO A 308 32.41 -34.42 -10.68
C PRO A 308 33.69 -33.59 -10.48
N GLY A 309 34.27 -33.02 -11.54
CA GLY A 309 35.43 -32.14 -11.43
C GLY A 309 35.14 -30.82 -10.71
N LEU A 310 33.92 -30.30 -10.84
CA LEU A 310 33.47 -29.16 -10.07
C LEU A 310 33.06 -29.58 -8.65
N ALA A 311 32.26 -30.64 -8.53
CA ALA A 311 31.73 -31.11 -7.25
C ALA A 311 32.83 -31.55 -6.27
N TYR A 312 33.92 -32.13 -6.77
CA TYR A 312 35.00 -32.68 -5.95
C TYR A 312 36.35 -31.99 -6.17
N LYS A 313 36.36 -30.76 -6.70
CA LYS A 313 37.59 -30.01 -7.05
C LYS A 313 38.66 -30.03 -5.94
N ASN A 314 38.22 -29.90 -4.68
CA ASN A 314 39.10 -29.90 -3.50
C ASN A 314 38.98 -31.17 -2.65
N ASN A 315 38.18 -32.15 -3.10
CA ASN A 315 37.80 -33.34 -2.36
C ASN A 315 38.21 -34.63 -3.10
N GLY A 316 39.46 -34.68 -3.57
CA GLY A 316 40.05 -35.89 -4.16
C GLY A 316 40.07 -35.95 -5.69
N TRP A 317 39.49 -34.96 -6.39
CA TRP A 317 39.55 -34.90 -7.86
C TRP A 317 40.97 -34.70 -8.39
N LYS A 318 41.46 -35.64 -9.20
CA LYS A 318 42.78 -35.55 -9.88
C LYS A 318 42.69 -35.44 -11.40
N GLY A 319 41.48 -35.54 -11.95
CA GLY A 319 41.20 -35.50 -13.37
C GLY A 319 40.44 -36.73 -13.87
N TRP A 320 40.01 -36.67 -15.12
CA TRP A 320 39.12 -37.68 -15.71
C TRP A 320 39.70 -39.09 -15.75
N GLY A 321 41.01 -39.26 -15.98
CA GLY A 321 41.58 -40.60 -16.01
C GLY A 321 41.69 -41.28 -14.64
N ASP A 322 41.82 -40.50 -13.56
CA ASP A 322 41.73 -41.03 -12.18
C ASP A 322 40.28 -41.34 -11.81
N PHE A 323 39.36 -40.43 -12.16
CA PHE A 323 37.93 -40.60 -11.90
C PHE A 323 37.31 -41.80 -12.62
N LEU A 324 37.60 -41.98 -13.93
CA LEU A 324 37.07 -43.06 -14.74
C LEU A 324 37.91 -44.34 -14.69
N GLY A 325 39.09 -44.32 -14.03
CA GLY A 325 39.98 -45.48 -13.95
C GLY A 325 40.74 -45.81 -15.23
N THR A 326 40.80 -44.89 -16.20
CA THR A 326 41.46 -45.12 -17.49
C THR A 326 42.99 -44.89 -17.46
N GLY A 327 43.52 -44.37 -16.35
CA GLY A 327 44.95 -44.03 -16.21
C GLY A 327 45.44 -42.88 -17.10
N ARG A 328 44.52 -42.19 -17.81
CA ARG A 328 44.87 -41.06 -18.70
C ARG A 328 45.23 -39.82 -17.87
N VAL A 329 46.44 -39.30 -18.05
CA VAL A 329 46.88 -38.06 -17.41
C VAL A 329 46.69 -36.89 -18.37
N ALA A 330 46.10 -35.79 -17.89
CA ALA A 330 45.90 -34.60 -18.69
C ALA A 330 47.24 -34.00 -19.16
N ASN A 331 47.32 -33.56 -20.42
CA ASN A 331 48.55 -32.97 -21.00
C ASN A 331 49.08 -31.78 -20.19
N GLN A 332 48.19 -30.97 -19.61
CA GLN A 332 48.56 -29.84 -18.74
C GLN A 332 49.29 -30.30 -17.46
N THR A 333 48.90 -31.45 -16.91
CA THR A 333 49.57 -32.04 -15.73
C THR A 333 50.94 -32.62 -16.12
N LEU A 334 51.04 -33.27 -17.29
CA LEU A 334 52.32 -33.75 -17.82
C LEU A 334 53.28 -32.57 -18.09
N ALA A 335 52.77 -31.47 -18.62
CA ALA A 335 53.56 -30.27 -18.94
C ALA A 335 54.26 -29.64 -17.74
N LYS A 336 53.65 -29.69 -16.55
CA LYS A 336 54.26 -29.19 -15.30
C LYS A 336 55.50 -29.98 -14.86
N ASN A 337 55.60 -31.24 -15.28
CA ASN A 337 56.71 -32.14 -14.91
C ASN A 337 57.82 -32.14 -15.96
N TYR A 338 57.66 -31.40 -17.06
CA TYR A 338 58.70 -31.32 -18.07
C TYR A 338 59.80 -30.36 -17.65
N LEU A 339 61.03 -30.65 -18.07
CA LEU A 339 62.16 -29.75 -17.85
C LEU A 339 61.93 -28.38 -18.52
N PRO A 340 62.48 -27.29 -17.96
CA PRO A 340 62.55 -26.02 -18.67
C PRO A 340 63.28 -26.19 -20.01
N LEU A 341 62.87 -25.42 -21.02
CA LEU A 341 63.36 -25.54 -22.40
C LEU A 341 64.88 -25.72 -22.51
N GLU A 342 65.66 -24.87 -21.83
CA GLU A 342 67.12 -24.88 -21.93
C GLU A 342 67.74 -26.18 -21.41
N LYS A 343 67.22 -26.73 -20.30
CA LYS A 343 67.66 -28.02 -19.76
C LYS A 343 67.19 -29.17 -20.62
N ALA A 344 65.94 -29.10 -21.09
CA ALA A 344 65.35 -30.11 -21.96
C ALA A 344 66.11 -30.23 -23.30
N GLU A 345 66.57 -29.11 -23.86
CA GLU A 345 67.38 -29.09 -25.09
C GLU A 345 68.74 -29.77 -24.92
N ILE A 346 69.44 -29.49 -23.81
CA ILE A 346 70.74 -30.10 -23.52
C ILE A 346 70.58 -31.62 -23.41
N GLU A 347 69.66 -32.08 -22.56
CA GLU A 347 69.45 -33.50 -22.33
C GLU A 347 68.92 -34.22 -23.59
N ALA A 348 68.00 -33.61 -24.34
CA ALA A 348 67.51 -34.17 -25.59
C ALA A 348 68.63 -34.32 -26.63
N ARG A 349 69.59 -33.39 -26.70
CA ARG A 349 70.76 -33.48 -27.60
C ARG A 349 71.71 -34.58 -27.19
N GLU A 350 71.93 -34.78 -25.89
CA GLU A 350 72.76 -35.88 -25.39
C GLU A 350 72.13 -37.25 -25.70
N LEU A 351 70.83 -37.40 -25.45
CA LEU A 351 70.08 -38.62 -25.78
C LEU A 351 70.06 -38.89 -27.29
N ALA A 352 69.89 -37.83 -28.10
CA ALA A 352 69.92 -37.95 -29.55
C ALA A 352 71.28 -38.45 -30.08
N LYS A 353 72.40 -37.95 -29.52
CA LYS A 353 73.75 -38.45 -29.85
C LYS A 353 73.95 -39.89 -29.36
N LYS A 354 73.58 -40.18 -28.11
CA LYS A 354 73.75 -41.50 -27.48
C LYS A 354 73.02 -42.62 -28.23
N TYR A 355 71.81 -42.34 -28.70
CA TYR A 355 70.96 -43.34 -29.37
C TYR A 355 70.84 -43.14 -30.89
N ASN A 356 71.64 -42.25 -31.48
CA ASN A 356 71.64 -41.92 -32.91
C ASN A 356 70.23 -41.54 -33.44
N LEU A 357 69.49 -40.73 -32.68
CA LEU A 357 68.14 -40.27 -33.04
C LEU A 357 68.23 -39.10 -34.01
N ARG A 358 67.82 -39.30 -35.27
CA ARG A 358 67.95 -38.28 -36.33
C ARG A 358 66.62 -37.67 -36.76
N THR A 359 65.52 -38.38 -36.52
CA THR A 359 64.18 -37.98 -36.91
C THR A 359 63.22 -37.90 -35.72
N GLN A 360 62.07 -37.25 -35.91
CA GLN A 360 60.98 -37.28 -34.93
C GLN A 360 60.49 -38.71 -34.66
N GLU A 361 60.55 -39.57 -35.67
CA GLU A 361 60.13 -40.96 -35.56
C GLU A 361 61.12 -41.79 -34.72
N ASP A 362 62.42 -41.54 -34.86
CA ASP A 362 63.45 -42.13 -34.00
C ASP A 362 63.22 -41.75 -32.53
N TRP A 363 62.86 -40.49 -32.26
CA TRP A 363 62.51 -40.01 -30.92
C TRP A 363 61.29 -40.75 -30.36
N LEU A 364 60.21 -40.85 -31.15
CA LEU A 364 58.99 -41.55 -30.74
C LEU A 364 59.20 -43.06 -30.55
N LYS A 365 60.12 -43.66 -31.31
CA LYS A 365 60.52 -45.07 -31.15
C LYS A 365 61.33 -45.24 -29.86
N ALA A 366 62.36 -44.42 -29.63
CA ALA A 366 63.15 -44.44 -28.41
C ALA A 366 62.30 -44.21 -27.14
N LEU A 367 61.27 -43.37 -27.24
CA LEU A 367 60.32 -43.14 -26.15
C LEU A 367 59.44 -44.36 -25.87
N ARG A 368 58.98 -45.07 -26.90
CA ARG A 368 58.25 -46.35 -26.76
C ARG A 368 59.12 -47.44 -26.14
N GLU A 369 60.42 -47.44 -26.46
CA GLU A 369 61.43 -48.35 -25.90
C GLU A 369 61.89 -47.94 -24.48
N GLY A 370 61.32 -46.87 -23.90
CA GLY A 370 61.66 -46.42 -22.54
C GLY A 370 63.03 -45.74 -22.41
N LYS A 371 63.67 -45.37 -23.53
CA LYS A 371 65.00 -44.73 -23.55
C LYS A 371 64.96 -43.22 -23.27
N ILE A 372 63.77 -42.61 -23.37
CA ILE A 372 63.54 -41.19 -23.13
C ILE A 372 62.90 -41.02 -21.73
N PRO A 373 63.52 -40.25 -20.81
CA PRO A 373 62.97 -39.98 -19.49
C PRO A 373 61.59 -39.30 -19.52
N LYS A 374 60.75 -39.58 -18.50
CA LYS A 374 59.37 -39.09 -18.41
C LYS A 374 59.25 -37.56 -18.26
N HIS A 375 60.30 -36.88 -17.82
CA HIS A 375 60.38 -35.42 -17.72
C HIS A 375 60.75 -34.73 -19.04
N LEU A 376 60.93 -35.50 -20.12
CA LEU A 376 60.98 -34.96 -21.48
C LEU A 376 59.65 -35.24 -22.20
N PRO A 377 59.10 -34.25 -22.93
CA PRO A 377 57.83 -34.41 -23.62
C PRO A 377 57.90 -35.44 -24.75
N ARG A 378 56.75 -36.07 -25.03
CA ARG A 378 56.59 -36.99 -26.17
C ARG A 378 56.90 -36.30 -27.51
N ASN A 379 56.42 -35.06 -27.65
CA ASN A 379 56.63 -34.22 -28.82
C ASN A 379 57.32 -32.91 -28.37
N PRO A 380 58.65 -32.91 -28.15
CA PRO A 380 59.37 -31.71 -27.71
C PRO A 380 59.15 -30.51 -28.63
N TRP A 381 59.00 -30.73 -29.94
CA TRP A 381 58.73 -29.68 -30.93
C TRP A 381 57.35 -29.03 -30.83
N GLN A 382 56.38 -29.66 -30.16
CA GLN A 382 55.06 -29.07 -29.90
C GLN A 382 55.01 -28.37 -28.53
N VAL A 383 55.71 -28.94 -27.54
CA VAL A 383 55.74 -28.42 -26.15
C VAL A 383 56.68 -27.22 -26.05
N TYR A 384 57.79 -27.24 -26.78
CA TYR A 384 58.75 -26.15 -26.86
C TYR A 384 58.73 -25.54 -28.27
N PRO A 385 57.87 -24.54 -28.52
CA PRO A 385 57.84 -23.88 -29.82
C PRO A 385 59.18 -23.19 -30.10
N LYS A 386 59.67 -23.30 -31.34
CA LYS A 386 60.93 -22.67 -31.78
C LYS A 386 60.89 -21.17 -31.43
N ARG A 387 61.94 -20.66 -30.76
CA ARG A 387 62.15 -19.21 -30.63
C ARG A 387 62.12 -18.60 -32.05
N LYS A 388 61.16 -17.71 -32.33
CA LYS A 388 61.23 -16.85 -33.51
C LYS A 388 62.53 -16.05 -33.37
N LYS A 389 63.48 -16.26 -34.29
CA LYS A 389 64.65 -15.37 -34.40
C LYS A 389 64.12 -13.96 -34.60
N LYS A 390 64.44 -13.06 -33.66
CA LYS A 390 64.28 -11.61 -33.88
C LYS A 390 65.33 -11.15 -34.88
#